data_AF-A0A9E5QPM7-F1
#
_entry.id   AF-A0A9E5QPM7-F1
#
_cell.length_a   1.000
_cell.length_b   1.000
_cell.length_c   1.000
_cell.angle_alpha   90.00
_cell.angle_beta   90.00
_cell.angle_gamma   90.00
#
_symmetry.space_group_name_H-M   'P 1'
#
loop_
_entity.id
_entity.type
_entity.pdbx_description
1 polymer ?
#
loop_
_entity_poly.entity_id
_entity_poly.type
_entity_poly.pdbx_seq_one_letter_code
_entity_poly.pdbx_strand_id
1 'polypeptide(L)'
;MIPAAAADKPCNDAGKAFDAVTSWPALQKAVADYGHCDKGPTAEIVTEAVLRVVIGGWPKVGEAGPILDKDAAFKKWLERKLSSTDLPNQDSSEIRDLAKGSCPKGQAKVCQQILSAVESGRALSAPEMLQLTPTEAPPAKKP
;
A
#
# COMPACT_ATOMS: atom_id res chain seq x y z
N MET A 1 24.25 13.44 0.72
CA MET A 1 24.18 12.06 1.26
C MET A 1 23.17 11.31 0.40
N ILE A 2 23.64 10.39 -0.44
CA ILE A 2 22.80 9.63 -1.38
C ILE A 2 22.35 8.37 -0.64
N PRO A 3 21.04 8.03 -0.60
CA PRO A 3 20.56 6.85 0.11
C PRO A 3 21.11 5.59 -0.56
N ALA A 4 21.31 4.52 0.22
CA ALA A 4 21.77 3.23 -0.26
C ALA A 4 20.98 2.82 -1.51
N ALA A 5 21.67 2.74 -2.65
CA ALA A 5 21.06 2.38 -3.92
C ALA A 5 20.39 1.01 -3.76
N ALA A 6 19.13 0.91 -4.19
CA ALA A 6 18.53 -0.38 -4.51
C ALA A 6 19.52 -1.14 -5.39
N ALA A 7 19.73 -2.43 -5.12
CA ALA A 7 20.72 -3.21 -5.86
C ALA A 7 20.37 -3.37 -7.34
N ASP A 8 19.15 -2.93 -7.74
CA ASP A 8 18.57 -2.95 -9.07
C ASP A 8 18.98 -4.20 -9.87
N LYS A 9 18.73 -5.35 -9.24
CA LYS A 9 19.04 -6.65 -9.82
C LYS A 9 18.14 -6.91 -11.03
N PRO A 10 18.61 -7.67 -12.04
CA PRO A 10 17.80 -8.02 -13.20
C PRO A 10 16.44 -8.63 -12.82
N CYS A 11 15.36 -8.21 -13.47
CA CYS A 11 13.99 -8.64 -13.14
C CYS A 11 13.70 -10.13 -13.37
N ASN A 12 14.63 -10.86 -13.98
CA ASN A 12 14.55 -12.29 -14.31
C ASN A 12 14.21 -13.15 -13.07
N ASP A 13 14.72 -12.76 -11.91
CA ASP A 13 14.56 -13.48 -10.63
C ASP A 13 13.58 -12.78 -9.67
N ALA A 14 13.01 -11.63 -10.06
CA ALA A 14 12.14 -10.84 -9.20
C ALA A 14 10.90 -11.63 -8.77
N GLY A 15 10.23 -12.32 -9.70
CA GLY A 15 9.07 -13.14 -9.38
C GLY A 15 9.36 -14.20 -8.31
N LYS A 16 10.48 -14.93 -8.43
CA LYS A 16 10.90 -15.93 -7.42
C LYS A 16 11.22 -15.29 -6.08
N ALA A 17 11.89 -14.13 -6.10
CA ALA A 17 12.25 -13.42 -4.89
C ALA A 17 11.00 -12.95 -4.12
N PHE A 18 10.02 -12.38 -4.82
CA PHE A 18 8.75 -11.94 -4.23
C PHE A 18 7.86 -13.12 -3.82
N ASP A 19 7.84 -14.21 -4.58
CA ASP A 19 7.06 -15.40 -4.21
C ASP A 19 7.56 -16.05 -2.90
N ALA A 20 8.86 -15.98 -2.62
CA ALA A 20 9.43 -16.46 -1.36
C ALA A 20 9.17 -15.53 -0.14
N VAL A 21 8.61 -14.33 -0.35
CA VAL A 21 8.38 -13.35 0.73
C VAL A 21 7.26 -13.82 1.65
N THR A 22 7.56 -13.87 2.95
CA THR A 22 6.63 -14.31 4.01
C THR A 22 6.69 -13.45 5.28
N SER A 23 7.51 -12.38 5.29
CA SER A 23 7.70 -11.49 6.45
C SER A 23 8.06 -10.07 6.02
N TRP A 24 7.92 -9.11 6.94
CA TRP A 24 8.28 -7.71 6.69
C TRP A 24 9.75 -7.50 6.30
N PRO A 25 10.74 -8.13 6.99
CA PRO A 25 12.14 -8.02 6.57
C PRO A 25 12.41 -8.65 5.20
N ALA A 26 11.77 -9.78 4.90
CA ALA A 26 11.91 -10.43 3.59
C ALA A 26 11.35 -9.55 2.47
N LEU A 27 10.21 -8.90 2.70
CA LEU A 27 9.61 -7.95 1.76
C LEU A 27 10.53 -6.76 1.52
N GLN A 28 11.07 -6.15 2.58
CA GLN A 28 12.00 -5.03 2.43
C GLN A 28 13.24 -5.43 1.64
N LYS A 29 13.80 -6.61 1.92
CA LYS A 29 14.94 -7.11 1.17
C LYS A 29 14.62 -7.34 -0.31
N ALA A 30 13.48 -7.95 -0.61
CA ALA A 30 13.04 -8.18 -1.99
C ALA A 30 12.84 -6.85 -2.73
N VAL A 31 12.29 -5.83 -2.07
CA VAL A 31 12.12 -4.49 -2.65
C VAL A 31 13.45 -3.77 -2.84
N ALA A 32 14.39 -3.91 -1.91
CA ALA A 32 15.72 -3.34 -2.05
C ALA A 32 16.47 -3.94 -3.26
N ASP A 33 16.23 -5.22 -3.56
CA ASP A 33 16.87 -5.93 -4.66
C ASP A 33 16.13 -5.73 -6.01
N TYR A 34 14.79 -5.74 -6.00
CA TYR A 34 13.94 -5.86 -7.20
C TYR A 34 12.75 -4.88 -7.24
N GLY A 35 12.71 -3.86 -6.39
CA GLY A 35 11.57 -2.97 -6.25
C GLY A 35 11.18 -2.21 -7.52
N HIS A 36 12.11 -2.04 -8.46
CA HIS A 36 11.86 -1.44 -9.78
C HIS A 36 11.15 -2.39 -10.77
N CYS A 37 11.10 -3.69 -10.46
CA CYS A 37 10.42 -4.73 -11.24
C CYS A 37 8.95 -4.89 -10.83
N ASP A 38 8.39 -3.99 -10.02
CA ASP A 38 7.05 -4.09 -9.44
C ASP A 38 5.88 -3.86 -10.42
N LYS A 39 6.19 -3.76 -11.71
CA LYS A 39 5.27 -3.49 -12.82
C LYS A 39 5.38 -4.57 -13.91
N GLY A 40 4.42 -4.57 -14.84
CA GLY A 40 4.42 -5.48 -15.98
C GLY A 40 4.26 -6.94 -15.54
N PRO A 41 5.00 -7.91 -16.13
CA PRO A 41 4.80 -9.34 -15.87
C PRO A 41 4.96 -9.79 -14.41
N THR A 42 5.65 -9.01 -13.57
CA THR A 42 5.89 -9.35 -12.15
C THR A 42 4.93 -8.62 -11.20
N ALA A 43 4.08 -7.72 -11.73
CA ALA A 43 3.21 -6.86 -10.92
C ALA A 43 2.26 -7.63 -10.01
N GLU A 44 1.67 -8.71 -10.52
CA GLU A 44 0.72 -9.57 -9.82
C GLU A 44 1.40 -10.30 -8.65
N ILE A 45 2.49 -11.02 -8.91
CA ILE A 45 3.29 -11.72 -7.90
C ILE A 45 3.75 -10.77 -6.78
N VAL A 46 4.12 -9.54 -7.15
CA VAL A 46 4.50 -8.51 -6.17
C VAL A 46 3.30 -8.06 -5.33
N THR A 47 2.13 -7.86 -5.95
CA THR A 47 0.90 -7.54 -5.22
C THR A 47 0.58 -8.66 -4.23
N GLU A 48 0.61 -9.92 -4.66
CA GLU A 48 0.36 -11.08 -3.81
C GLU A 48 1.35 -11.15 -2.63
N ALA A 49 2.64 -10.93 -2.88
CA ALA A 49 3.66 -10.89 -1.83
C ALA A 49 3.39 -9.79 -0.79
N VAL A 50 2.98 -8.60 -1.24
CA VAL A 50 2.59 -7.49 -0.36
C VAL A 50 1.36 -7.88 0.45
N LEU A 51 0.31 -8.40 -0.18
CA LEU A 51 -0.91 -8.83 0.51
C LEU A 51 -0.62 -9.92 1.55
N ARG A 52 0.20 -10.90 1.21
CA ARG A 52 0.62 -11.97 2.12
C ARG A 52 1.29 -11.44 3.38
N VAL A 53 2.15 -10.42 3.25
CA VAL A 53 2.85 -9.82 4.40
C VAL A 53 1.96 -8.84 5.16
N VAL A 54 1.16 -8.04 4.46
CA VAL A 54 0.31 -7.02 5.09
C VAL A 54 -0.86 -7.71 5.80
N ILE A 55 -1.64 -8.53 5.10
CA ILE A 55 -2.81 -9.22 5.68
C ILE A 55 -2.36 -10.42 6.51
N GLY A 56 -1.67 -11.38 5.90
CA GLY A 56 -1.25 -12.62 6.58
C GLY A 56 -0.23 -12.38 7.70
N GLY A 57 0.61 -11.36 7.55
CA GLY A 57 1.59 -10.94 8.56
C GLY A 57 1.09 -9.85 9.52
N TRP A 58 -0.20 -9.49 9.49
CA TRP A 58 -0.74 -8.39 10.31
C TRP A 58 -0.44 -8.51 11.82
N PRO A 59 -0.53 -9.69 12.46
CA PRO A 59 -0.16 -9.83 13.88
C PRO A 59 1.30 -9.44 14.18
N LYS A 60 2.16 -9.45 13.17
CA LYS A 60 3.58 -9.10 13.22
C LYS A 60 3.89 -7.73 12.63
N VAL A 61 2.90 -6.85 12.44
CA VAL A 61 3.11 -5.49 11.92
C VAL A 61 4.11 -4.66 12.74
N GLY A 62 4.38 -5.06 13.99
CA GLY A 62 5.46 -4.47 14.79
C GLY A 62 6.86 -4.63 14.21
N GLU A 63 7.08 -5.61 13.33
CA GLU A 63 8.32 -5.75 12.55
C GLU A 63 8.47 -4.63 11.51
N ALA A 64 7.35 -4.09 11.00
CA ALA A 64 7.35 -3.06 9.97
C ALA A 64 7.78 -1.69 10.50
N GLY A 65 7.47 -1.35 11.75
CA GLY A 65 7.75 -0.02 12.32
C GLY A 65 9.22 0.40 12.21
N PRO A 66 10.17 -0.37 12.76
CA PRO A 66 11.59 -0.06 12.64
C PRO A 66 12.10 -0.04 11.19
N ILE A 67 11.49 -0.83 10.30
CA ILE A 67 11.85 -0.87 8.87
C ILE A 67 11.40 0.44 8.20
N LEU A 68 10.13 0.82 8.36
CA LEU A 68 9.55 2.01 7.76
C LEU A 68 10.16 3.31 8.30
N ASP A 69 10.65 3.31 9.54
CA ASP A 69 11.37 4.46 10.12
C ASP A 69 12.81 4.60 9.59
N LYS A 70 13.47 3.49 9.23
CA LYS A 70 14.87 3.49 8.76
C LYS A 70 15.00 3.55 7.24
N ASP A 71 14.05 2.97 6.52
CA ASP A 71 14.10 2.82 5.07
C ASP A 71 12.98 3.63 4.41
N ALA A 72 13.28 4.90 4.15
CA ALA A 72 12.36 5.82 3.49
C ALA A 72 12.03 5.41 2.04
N ALA A 73 12.93 4.69 1.36
CA ALA A 73 12.71 4.21 0.00
C ALA A 73 11.69 3.08 0.00
N PHE A 74 11.87 2.10 0.90
CA PHE A 74 10.90 1.03 1.11
C PHE A 74 9.54 1.57 1.53
N LYS A 75 9.50 2.54 2.46
CA LYS A 75 8.26 3.17 2.88
C LYS A 75 7.49 3.79 1.70
N LYS A 76 8.15 4.61 0.88
CA LYS A 76 7.52 5.22 -0.32
C LYS A 76 7.08 4.16 -1.34
N TRP A 77 7.88 3.10 -1.50
CA TRP A 77 7.53 1.99 -2.39
C TRP A 77 6.24 1.29 -1.92
N LEU A 78 6.14 1.00 -0.63
CA LEU A 78 4.99 0.34 -0.02
C LEU A 78 3.73 1.21 -0.10
N GLU A 79 3.85 2.51 0.23
CA GLU A 79 2.75 3.46 0.14
C GLU A 79 2.17 3.51 -1.28
N ARG A 80 3.04 3.62 -2.31
CA ARG A 80 2.63 3.58 -3.71
C ARG A 80 1.93 2.28 -4.09
N LYS A 81 2.40 1.13 -3.60
CA LYS A 81 1.81 -0.16 -3.93
C LYS A 81 0.44 -0.33 -3.26
N LEU A 82 0.30 0.09 -2.00
CA LEU A 82 -0.96 0.08 -1.26
C LEU A 82 -1.98 1.10 -1.79
N SER A 83 -1.52 2.20 -2.39
CA SER A 83 -2.38 3.17 -3.05
C SER A 83 -2.68 2.83 -4.52
N SER A 84 -2.18 1.71 -5.04
CA SER A 84 -2.40 1.34 -6.44
C SER A 84 -3.85 0.92 -6.69
N THR A 85 -4.38 1.29 -7.85
CA THR A 85 -5.67 0.80 -8.35
C THR A 85 -5.65 -0.71 -8.64
N ASP A 86 -4.46 -1.29 -8.80
CA ASP A 86 -4.27 -2.74 -9.01
C ASP A 86 -4.48 -3.55 -7.73
N LEU A 87 -4.57 -2.89 -6.57
CA LEU A 87 -4.91 -3.56 -5.31
C LEU A 87 -6.39 -3.97 -5.36
N PRO A 88 -6.75 -5.25 -5.15
CA PRO A 88 -8.15 -5.66 -5.23
C PRO A 88 -9.02 -5.03 -4.13
N ASN A 89 -10.28 -4.75 -4.47
CA ASN A 89 -11.23 -4.08 -3.57
C ASN A 89 -11.42 -4.83 -2.24
N GLN A 90 -11.51 -6.16 -2.30
CA GLN A 90 -11.66 -7.00 -1.12
C GLN A 90 -10.45 -6.85 -0.18
N ASP A 91 -9.23 -7.03 -0.69
CA ASP A 91 -8.00 -6.97 0.12
C ASP A 91 -7.80 -5.59 0.76
N SER A 92 -8.09 -4.52 0.04
CA SER A 92 -8.02 -3.17 0.63
C SER A 92 -9.04 -2.92 1.73
N SER A 93 -10.22 -3.56 1.67
CA SER A 93 -11.21 -3.46 2.73
C SER A 93 -10.70 -4.20 3.95
N GLU A 94 -10.15 -5.40 3.74
CA GLU A 94 -9.56 -6.19 4.81
C GLU A 94 -8.39 -5.45 5.50
N ILE A 95 -7.48 -4.85 4.73
CA ILE A 95 -6.38 -4.04 5.30
C ILE A 95 -6.92 -2.87 6.13
N ARG A 96 -8.00 -2.22 5.66
CA ARG A 96 -8.65 -1.11 6.39
C ARG A 96 -9.25 -1.59 7.71
N ASP A 97 -9.94 -2.71 7.70
CA ASP A 97 -10.57 -3.30 8.87
C ASP A 97 -9.52 -3.76 9.89
N LEU A 98 -8.43 -4.35 9.42
CA LEU A 98 -7.27 -4.70 10.24
C LEU A 98 -6.62 -3.46 10.88
N ALA A 99 -6.43 -2.38 10.10
CA ALA A 99 -5.85 -1.14 10.59
C ALA A 99 -6.71 -0.42 11.63
N LYS A 100 -8.05 -0.47 11.49
CA LYS A 100 -9.00 0.18 12.40
C LYS A 100 -9.34 -0.66 13.63
N GLY A 101 -9.56 -1.96 13.44
CA GLY A 101 -10.09 -2.85 14.47
C GLY A 101 -9.05 -3.75 15.15
N SER A 102 -7.93 -4.05 14.47
CA SER A 102 -6.95 -5.05 14.92
C SER A 102 -5.51 -4.52 14.94
N CYS A 103 -5.31 -3.22 15.08
CA CYS A 103 -3.97 -2.66 15.17
C CYS A 103 -3.28 -3.10 16.48
N PRO A 104 -2.11 -3.77 16.43
CA PRO A 104 -1.40 -4.20 17.63
C PRO A 104 -0.96 -3.02 18.51
N LYS A 105 -0.92 -3.25 19.83
CA LYS A 105 -0.52 -2.23 20.81
C LYS A 105 0.87 -1.67 20.47
N GLY A 106 1.00 -0.35 20.53
CA GLY A 106 2.25 0.36 20.23
C GLY A 106 2.54 0.55 18.74
N GLN A 107 1.68 0.05 17.83
CA GLN A 107 1.89 0.13 16.37
C GLN A 107 0.97 1.13 15.66
N ALA A 108 0.29 2.01 16.41
CA ALA A 108 -0.68 2.97 15.86
C ALA A 108 -0.12 3.78 14.67
N LYS A 109 1.15 4.22 14.75
CA LYS A 109 1.81 4.96 13.67
C LYS A 109 1.86 4.17 12.36
N VAL A 110 2.24 2.89 12.44
CA VAL A 110 2.36 2.01 11.26
C VAL A 110 0.99 1.68 10.69
N CYS A 111 0.03 1.33 11.56
CA CYS A 111 -1.34 1.07 11.13
C CYS A 111 -1.96 2.28 10.42
N GLN A 112 -1.74 3.49 10.95
CA GLN A 112 -2.21 4.73 10.33
C GLN A 112 -1.54 5.01 8.99
N GLN A 113 -0.24 4.71 8.84
CA GLN A 113 0.46 4.84 7.56
C GLN A 113 -0.12 3.89 6.49
N ILE A 114 -0.31 2.62 6.85
CA ILE A 114 -0.89 1.61 5.95
C ILE A 114 -2.33 2.00 5.58
N LEU A 115 -3.13 2.38 6.58
CA LEU A 115 -4.51 2.84 6.38
C LEU A 115 -4.57 4.02 5.41
N SER A 116 -3.76 5.04 5.64
CA SER A 116 -3.73 6.25 4.82
C SER A 116 -3.38 5.95 3.37
N ALA A 117 -2.43 5.05 3.13
CA ALA A 117 -2.03 4.65 1.78
C ALA A 117 -3.17 3.94 1.03
N VAL A 118 -3.84 2.99 1.70
CA VAL A 118 -4.96 2.24 1.12
C VAL A 118 -6.18 3.14 0.86
N GLU A 119 -6.52 4.02 1.80
CA GLU A 119 -7.65 4.96 1.63
C GLU A 119 -7.37 5.96 0.48
N SER A 120 -6.12 6.40 0.32
CA SER A 120 -5.72 7.27 -0.79
C SER A 120 -5.93 6.59 -2.15
N GLY A 121 -5.53 5.32 -2.30
CA GLY A 121 -5.78 4.56 -3.52
C GLY A 121 -7.27 4.38 -3.83
N ARG A 122 -8.08 4.19 -2.78
CA ARG A 122 -9.53 4.03 -2.93
C ARG A 122 -10.25 5.31 -3.30
N ALA A 123 -9.82 6.45 -2.76
CA ALA A 123 -10.33 7.75 -3.19
C ALA A 123 -10.06 8.01 -4.68
N LEU A 124 -8.95 7.50 -5.23
CA LEU A 124 -8.64 7.57 -6.67
C LEU A 124 -9.43 6.56 -7.51
N SER A 125 -9.90 5.47 -6.90
CA SER A 125 -10.64 4.38 -7.57
C SER A 125 -12.15 4.60 -7.60
N ALA A 126 -12.69 5.34 -6.64
CA ALA A 126 -14.10 5.66 -6.60
C ALA A 126 -14.38 6.73 -7.67
N PRO A 127 -15.23 6.47 -8.68
CA PRO A 127 -15.70 7.55 -9.54
C PRO A 127 -16.38 8.57 -8.63
N GLU A 128 -16.13 9.85 -8.90
CA GLU A 128 -16.77 11.00 -8.26
C GLU A 128 -18.16 10.68 -7.67
N MET A 129 -18.28 10.54 -6.35
CA MET A 129 -19.57 10.72 -5.68
C MET A 129 -20.00 12.22 -5.67
N LEU A 130 -19.63 12.97 -6.71
CA LEU A 130 -19.82 14.41 -6.86
C LEU A 130 -20.51 14.82 -8.17
N GLN A 131 -21.15 13.88 -8.87
CA GLN A 131 -22.34 14.21 -9.68
C GLN A 131 -23.60 14.31 -8.81
N LEU A 132 -23.54 15.06 -7.70
CA LEU A 132 -24.73 15.48 -6.94
C LEU A 132 -24.51 16.89 -6.37
N THR A 133 -24.41 17.87 -7.26
CA THR A 133 -24.94 19.19 -6.94
C THR A 133 -26.34 19.29 -7.54
N PRO A 134 -27.43 19.27 -6.74
CA PRO A 134 -28.66 19.91 -7.16
C PRO A 134 -28.33 21.39 -7.33
N THR A 135 -28.37 21.89 -8.57
CA THR A 135 -28.34 23.33 -8.80
C THR A 135 -29.62 23.89 -8.15
N GLU A 136 -29.43 24.67 -7.10
CA GLU A 136 -30.50 25.40 -6.44
C GLU A 136 -30.86 26.59 -7.35
N ALA A 137 -32.13 26.72 -7.72
CA ALA A 137 -32.69 27.97 -8.20
C ALA A 137 -33.93 28.30 -7.34
N PRO A 138 -33.84 29.27 -6.43
CA PRO A 138 -35.01 29.81 -5.75
C PRO A 138 -35.90 30.59 -6.73
N PRO A 139 -37.24 30.63 -6.51
CA PRO A 139 -38.16 31.28 -7.43
C PRO A 139 -37.96 32.80 -7.43
N ALA A 140 -37.86 33.37 -8.64
CA ALA A 140 -37.84 34.81 -8.83
C ALA A 140 -39.18 35.43 -8.38
N LYS A 141 -39.16 36.19 -7.28
CA LYS A 141 -40.17 37.23 -7.03
C LYS A 141 -39.83 38.43 -7.89
N LYS A 142 -40.79 38.90 -8.69
CA LYS A 142 -40.75 40.23 -9.32
C LYS A 142 -41.82 41.15 -8.69
N PRO A 143 -41.59 42.47 -8.70
CA PRO A 143 -42.33 43.48 -7.94
C PRO A 143 -43.73 43.75 -8.47
#